data_AF-A0A0Q3T9H8-F1
#
_entry.id   AF-A0A0Q3T9H8-F1
#
_cell.length_a   1.000
_cell.length_b   1.000
_cell.length_c   1.000
_cell.angle_alpha   90.00
_cell.angle_beta   90.00
_cell.angle_gamma   90.00
#
_symmetry.space_group_name_H-M   'P 1'
#
loop_
_entity.id
_entity.type
_entity.pdbx_description
1 polymer ?
#
loop_
_entity_poly.entity_id
_entity_poly.type
_entity_poly.pdbx_seq_one_letter_code
_entity_poly.pdbx_strand_id
1 'polypeptide(L)' 'MKNYYNLLDLTVQIDLLRKQMVEIGEKKGLRSPETLFHSQELDKLIYAYQSLMKGFRETSKE' A
#
# COMPACT_ATOMS: atom_id res chain seq x y z
N MET A 1 1.17 17.81 -13.20
CA MET A 1 2.36 17.08 -12.68
C MET A 1 2.29 16.69 -11.19
N LYS A 2 1.18 16.89 -10.45
CA LYS A 2 1.12 16.58 -9.01
C LYS A 2 0.89 15.09 -8.67
N ASN A 3 0.22 14.33 -9.52
CA ASN A 3 -0.18 12.95 -9.20
C ASN A 3 0.94 11.90 -9.28
N TYR A 4 2.02 12.16 -10.03
CA TYR A 4 3.10 11.18 -10.20
C TYR A 4 3.94 11.02 -8.93
N TYR A 5 4.23 12.14 -8.25
CA TYR A 5 4.91 12.13 -6.94
C TYR A 5 4.11 11.33 -5.91
N ASN A 6 2.78 11.53 -5.84
CA ASN A 6 1.92 10.75 -4.94
C ASN A 6 1.90 9.25 -5.25
N LEU A 7 1.97 8.84 -6.52
CA LEU A 7 2.01 7.43 -6.92
C LEU A 7 3.34 6.76 -6.56
N LEU A 8 4.45 7.44 -6.79
CA LEU A 8 5.77 6.95 -6.43
C LEU A 8 5.89 6.80 -4.90
N ASP A 9 5.46 7.82 -4.15
CA ASP A 9 5.49 7.81 -2.68
C ASP A 9 4.62 6.69 -2.10
N LEU A 10 3.44 6.45 -2.67
CA LEU A 10 2.59 5.33 -2.26
C LEU A 10 3.24 3.99 -2.57
N THR A 11 3.89 3.85 -3.73
CA THR A 11 4.57 2.60 -4.11
C THR A 11 5.72 2.29 -3.14
N VAL A 12 6.52 3.30 -2.80
CA VAL A 12 7.62 3.16 -1.82
C VAL A 12 7.08 2.77 -0.44
N GLN A 13 5.99 3.40 0.02
CA GLN A 13 5.39 3.08 1.31
C GLN A 13 4.81 1.67 1.34
N ILE A 14 4.13 1.23 0.26
CA ILE A 14 3.62 -0.14 0.13
C ILE A 14 4.76 -1.15 0.25
N ASP A 15 5.87 -0.94 -0.45
CA ASP A 15 6.99 -1.88 -0.44
C ASP A 15 7.72 -1.90 0.91
N LEU A 16 7.89 -0.75 1.55
CA LEU A 16 8.47 -0.66 2.89
C LEU A 16 7.60 -1.42 3.91
N LEU A 17 6.30 -1.14 3.92
CA LEU A 17 5.38 -1.74 4.89
C LEU A 17 5.20 -3.24 4.65
N ARG A 18 5.23 -3.69 3.38
CA ARG A 18 5.24 -5.12 3.04
C ARG A 18 6.46 -5.83 3.64
N LYS A 19 7.66 -5.25 3.52
CA LYS A 19 8.88 -5.82 4.11
C LYS A 19 8.79 -5.91 5.63
N GLN A 20 8.31 -4.86 6.28
CA GLN A 20 8.10 -4.85 7.73
C GLN A 20 7.08 -5.90 8.18
N MET A 21 5.96 -6.03 7.47
CA MET A 21 4.94 -7.05 7.78
C MET A 21 5.50 -8.47 7.67
N VAL A 22 6.30 -8.76 6.64
CA VAL A 22 6.98 -10.06 6.48
C VAL A 22 7.93 -10.30 7.65
N GLU A 23 8.78 -9.33 7.99
CA GLU A 23 9.72 -9.47 9.10
C GLU A 23 9.02 -9.73 10.44
N ILE A 24 7.91 -9.02 10.70
CA ILE A 24 7.10 -9.21 11.92
C ILE A 24 6.36 -10.55 11.87
N GLY A 25 5.87 -10.94 10.69
CA GLY A 25 5.22 -12.24 10.46
C GLY A 25 6.14 -13.42 10.76
N GLU A 26 7.41 -13.34 10.34
CA GLU A 26 8.44 -14.33 10.65
C GLU A 26 8.78 -14.35 12.15
N LYS A 27 8.84 -13.18 12.81
CA LYS A 27 9.24 -13.07 14.22
C LYS A 27 8.12 -13.40 15.22
N LYS A 28 6.90 -12.97 14.95
CA LYS A 28 5.75 -12.99 15.88
C LYS A 28 4.60 -13.88 15.40
N GLY A 29 4.66 -14.35 14.15
CA GLY A 29 3.60 -15.11 13.52
C GLY A 29 2.60 -14.22 12.78
N LEU A 30 1.98 -14.80 11.74
CA LEU A 30 1.02 -14.12 10.87
C LEU A 30 -0.29 -13.71 11.57
N ARG A 31 -0.61 -14.35 12.70
CA ARG A 31 -1.80 -14.03 13.51
C ARG A 31 -1.51 -13.10 14.68
N SER A 32 -0.27 -12.64 14.85
CA SER A 32 0.03 -11.67 15.91
C SER A 32 -0.74 -10.36 15.66
N PRO A 33 -1.19 -9.67 16.71
CA PRO A 33 -1.83 -8.36 16.59
C PRO A 33 -0.99 -7.38 15.76
N GLU A 34 0.33 -7.44 15.88
CA GLU A 34 1.25 -6.58 15.16
C GLU A 34 1.29 -6.91 13.65
N THR A 35 1.35 -8.19 13.26
CA THR A 35 1.28 -8.54 11.84
C THR A 35 -0.07 -8.16 11.24
N LEU A 36 -1.17 -8.37 11.97
CA LEU A 36 -2.51 -7.99 11.53
C LEU A 36 -2.66 -6.47 11.37
N PHE A 37 -2.09 -5.68 12.29
CA PHE A 37 -2.05 -4.22 12.17
C PHE A 37 -1.34 -3.78 10.89
N HIS A 38 -0.14 -4.33 10.62
CA HIS A 38 0.60 -3.99 9.41
C HIS A 38 -0.13 -4.42 8.13
N SER A 39 -0.86 -5.55 8.16
CA SER A 39 -1.71 -5.99 7.04
C SER A 39 -2.82 -4.98 6.74
N GLN A 40 -3.49 -4.47 7.77
CA GLN A 40 -4.57 -3.49 7.61
C GLN A 40 -4.06 -2.15 7.07
N GLU A 41 -2.91 -1.68 7.55
CA GLU A 41 -2.28 -0.47 7.01
C GLU A 41 -1.81 -0.66 5.56
N LEU A 42 -1.30 -1.84 5.21
CA LEU A 42 -0.90 -2.17 3.85
C LEU A 42 -2.11 -2.17 2.89
N ASP A 43 -3.24 -2.73 3.32
CA ASP A 43 -4.48 -2.72 2.55
C ASP A 43 -4.98 -1.29 2.26
N LYS A 44 -4.87 -0.37 3.23
CA LYS A 44 -5.24 1.05 3.03
C LYS A 44 -4.38 1.71 1.96
N LEU A 45 -3.06 1.48 1.98
CA LEU A 45 -2.14 2.03 1.00
C LEU A 45 -2.38 1.46 -0.40
N ILE A 46 -2.61 0.15 -0.50
CA ILE A 46 -2.96 -0.52 -1.76
C ILE A 46 -4.27 0.05 -2.30
N TYR A 47 -5.29 0.23 -1.46
CA TYR A 47 -6.56 0.83 -1.85
C TYR A 47 -6.39 2.27 -2.37
N ALA A 48 -5.58 3.10 -1.71
CA ALA A 48 -5.29 4.45 -2.15
C ALA A 48 -4.59 4.46 -3.53
N TYR A 49 -3.58 3.61 -3.71
CA TYR A 49 -2.89 3.43 -4.99
C TYR A 49 -3.86 3.02 -6.10
N GLN A 50 -4.70 2.01 -5.85
CA GLN A 50 -5.68 1.53 -6.81
C GLN A 50 -6.73 2.60 -7.15
N SER A 51 -7.16 3.39 -6.17
CA SER A 51 -8.13 4.47 -6.36
C SER A 51 -7.57 5.58 -7.24
N LEU A 52 -6.30 5.96 -7.02
CA LEU A 52 -5.60 6.89 -7.91
C LEU A 52 -5.50 6.34 -9.33
N MET A 53 -5.07 5.08 -9.48
CA MET A 53 -4.94 4.42 -10.78
C MET A 53 -6.28 4.27 -11.52
N LYS A 54 -7.40 4.10 -10.80
CA LYS A 54 -8.75 4.08 -11.40
C LYS A 54 -9.14 5.47 -11.92
N GLY A 55 -8.91 6.51 -11.14
CA GLY A 55 -9.14 7.90 -11.58
C GLY A 55 -8.38 8.25 -12.87
N PHE A 56 -7.15 7.75 -13.05
CA PHE A 56 -6.38 7.91 -14.28
C PHE A 56 -7.01 7.23 -15.52
N ARG A 57 -7.68 6.08 -15.33
CA ARG A 57 -8.33 5.37 -16.45
C ARG A 57 -9.62 6.03 -16.90
N GLU A 58 -10.29 6.77 -16.02
CA GLU A 58 -11.52 7.49 -16.33
C GLU A 58 -11.25 8.80 -17.07
N THR A 59 -10.20 9.55 -16.72
CA THR A 59 -9.79 10.78 -17.42
C THR A 59 -9.18 10.57 -18.80
N SER A 60 -8.93 9.32 -19.21
CA SER A 60 -8.37 8.98 -20.54
C SER A 60 -9.46 8.49 -21.52
N LYS A 61 -10.73 8.56 -21.14
CA LYS A 61 -11.89 8.16 -21.96
C LYS A 61 -12.67 9.34 -22.58
N GLU A 62 -12.24 10.58 -22.33
CA GLU A 62 -12.76 11.80 -22.97
C GLU A 62 -11.74 12.36 -23.96
#